data_AF-A0A847BTK1-F1
#
_entry.id   AF-A0A847BTK1-F1
#
_cell.length_a   1.000
_cell.length_b   1.000
_cell.length_c   1.000
_cell.angle_alpha   90.00
_cell.angle_beta   90.00
_cell.angle_gamma   90.00
#
_symmetry.space_group_name_H-M   'P 1'
#
loop_
_entity.id
_entity.type
_entity.pdbx_description
1 polymer ?
#
loop_
_entity_poly.entity_id
_entity_poly.type
_entity_poly.pdbx_seq_one_letter_code
_entity_poly.pdbx_strand_id
1 'polypeptide(L)' 'EPTLHEGNVVLIDRTKQEWQRGGVFVVATIGGLFIKRLQPKASGAVDLISDNPAYPVERIDAGDIRILGKVVGAFTKLN' A
#
# COMPACT_ATOMS: atom_id res chain seq x y z
N GLU A 1 -2.06 -15.18 3.30
CA GLU A 1 -1.04 -14.90 4.34
C GLU A 1 -0.50 -13.49 4.12
N PRO A 2 -0.14 -12.75 5.18
CA PRO A 2 0.41 -11.41 5.03
C PRO A 2 1.77 -11.43 4.31
N THR A 3 1.96 -10.55 3.34
CA THR A 3 3.25 -10.37 2.65
C THR A 3 4.29 -9.65 3.52
N LEU A 4 3.83 -8.85 4.50
CA LEU A 4 4.69 -8.12 5.42
C LEU A 4 4.36 -8.54 6.86
N HIS A 5 5.40 -8.81 7.63
CA HIS A 5 5.31 -9.10 9.05
C HIS A 5 5.72 -7.89 9.88
N GLU A 6 5.27 -7.86 11.13
CA GLU A 6 5.70 -6.86 12.10
C GLU A 6 7.24 -6.86 12.21
N GLY A 7 7.81 -5.65 12.31
CA GLY A 7 9.26 -5.45 12.40
C GLY A 7 10.02 -5.56 11.07
N ASN A 8 9.35 -5.88 9.95
CA ASN A 8 9.98 -5.83 8.63
C ASN A 8 10.47 -4.42 8.28
N VAL A 9 11.65 -4.34 7.65
CA VAL A 9 12.13 -3.14 6.97
C VAL A 9 11.74 -3.24 5.50
N VAL A 10 11.09 -2.20 4.97
CA VAL A 10 10.68 -2.15 3.56
C VAL A 10 11.56 -1.20 2.75
N LEU A 11 11.87 -1.59 1.52
CA LEU A 11 12.51 -0.72 0.53
C LEU A 11 11.44 -0.17 -0.42
N ILE A 12 11.46 1.16 -0.62
CA ILE A 12 10.51 1.85 -1.49
C ILE A 12 11.19 2.55 -2.66
N ASP A 13 10.59 2.43 -3.84
CA ASP A 13 10.91 3.24 -5.01
C ASP A 13 9.98 4.45 -5.08
N ARG A 14 10.52 5.63 -4.73
CA ARG A 14 9.79 6.91 -4.72
C ARG A 14 9.52 7.48 -6.11
N THR A 15 10.10 6.92 -7.17
CA THR A 15 9.78 7.32 -8.55
C THR A 15 8.47 6.71 -9.05
N LYS A 16 7.91 5.73 -8.32
CA LYS A 16 6.68 5.02 -8.66
C LYS A 16 5.52 5.53 -7.80
N GLN A 17 4.97 6.67 -8.19
CA GLN A 17 3.84 7.32 -7.50
C GLN A 17 2.51 7.18 -8.25
N GLU A 18 2.46 6.31 -9.26
CA GLU A 18 1.28 6.08 -10.09
C GLU A 18 0.68 4.69 -9.86
N TRP A 19 -0.64 4.64 -9.84
CA TRP A 19 -1.48 3.47 -9.56
C TRP A 19 -1.49 2.41 -10.68
N GLN A 20 -1.02 2.77 -11.88
CA GLN A 20 -1.26 2.00 -13.13
C GLN A 20 -0.56 0.64 -13.17
N ARG A 21 0.42 0.43 -12.30
CA ARG A 21 1.17 -0.83 -12.22
C ARG A 21 0.94 -1.42 -10.85
N GLY A 22 -0.03 -2.32 -10.75
CA GLY A 22 -0.41 -3.01 -9.52
C GLY A 22 0.78 -3.48 -8.67
N GLY A 23 0.53 -3.72 -7.39
CA GLY A 23 1.58 -4.01 -6.42
C GLY A 23 1.25 -3.38 -5.07
N VAL A 24 2.24 -3.39 -4.20
CA VAL A 24 2.12 -2.88 -2.83
C VAL A 24 2.80 -1.52 -2.76
N PHE A 25 2.13 -0.56 -2.12
CA PHE A 25 2.57 0.83 -2.07
C PHE A 25 2.50 1.35 -0.65
N VAL A 26 3.36 2.33 -0.37
CA VAL A 26 3.22 3.16 0.82
C VAL A 26 2.32 4.34 0.48
N VAL A 27 1.22 4.49 1.20
CA VAL A 27 0.25 5.58 1.01
C VAL A 27 0.04 6.33 2.31
N ALA A 28 -0.09 7.65 2.22
CA ALA A 28 -0.53 8.50 3.31
C ALA A 28 -1.99 8.89 3.10
N THR A 29 -2.79 8.77 4.15
CA THR A 29 -4.20 9.17 4.20
C THR A 29 -4.45 10.00 5.46
N ILE A 30 -5.68 10.49 5.66
CA ILE A 30 -6.08 11.15 6.92
C ILE A 30 -5.93 10.23 8.15
N GLY A 31 -5.99 8.91 7.95
CA GLY A 31 -5.86 7.90 9.00
C GLY A 31 -4.42 7.51 9.31
N GLY A 32 -3.44 8.06 8.58
CA GLY A 32 -2.02 7.78 8.79
C GLY A 32 -1.34 7.13 7.58
N LEU A 33 -0.26 6.41 7.86
CA LEU A 33 0.59 5.79 6.85
C LEU A 33 0.29 4.29 6.75
N PHE A 34 0.03 3.82 5.54
CA PHE A 34 -0.33 2.43 5.28
C PHE A 34 0.54 1.81 4.19
N ILE A 35 0.73 0.49 4.28
CA ILE A 35 1.29 -0.32 3.20
C ILE A 35 0.20 -1.24 2.69
N LYS A 36 -0.31 -0.96 1.49
CA LYS A 36 -1.48 -1.64 0.91
C LYS A 36 -1.31 -1.85 -0.58
N ARG A 37 -2.05 -2.82 -1.11
CA ARG A 37 -2.22 -2.99 -2.55
C ARG A 37 -3.30 -2.04 -3.04
N LEU A 38 -3.02 -1.33 -4.12
CA LEU A 38 -3.92 -0.31 -4.65
C LEU A 38 -4.65 -0.86 -5.87
N GLN A 39 -5.98 -0.76 -5.87
CA GLN A 39 -6.81 -1.14 -7.00
C GLN A 39 -7.75 0.02 -7.38
N PRO A 40 -7.44 0.78 -8.44
CA PRO A 40 -8.32 1.83 -8.96
C PRO A 40 -9.67 1.26 -9.40
N LYS A 41 -10.73 2.04 -9.22
CA LYS A 41 -12.11 1.69 -9.62
C LYS A 41 -12.59 2.63 -10.72
N ALA A 42 -13.52 2.14 -11.54
CA ALA A 42 -14.13 2.95 -12.60
C ALA A 42 -14.89 4.18 -12.06
N SER A 43 -15.29 4.16 -10.79
CA SER A 43 -15.91 5.30 -10.11
C SER A 43 -14.93 6.43 -9.76
N GLY A 44 -13.62 6.25 -9.95
CA GLY A 44 -12.58 7.19 -9.52
C GLY A 44 -12.07 6.96 -8.10
N ALA A 45 -12.71 6.07 -7.33
CA ALA A 45 -12.20 5.64 -6.02
C ALA A 45 -11.04 4.64 -6.16
N VAL A 46 -10.33 4.41 -5.05
CA VAL A 46 -9.27 3.40 -4.94
C VAL A 46 -9.58 2.45 -3.79
N ASP A 47 -9.45 1.15 -4.05
CA ASP A 47 -9.47 0.13 -3.02
C ASP A 47 -8.05 -0.03 -2.45
N LEU A 48 -7.92 0.13 -1.14
CA LEU A 48 -6.74 -0.23 -0.35
C LEU A 48 -6.93 -1.65 0.18
N ILE A 49 -6.18 -2.59 -0.38
CA ILE A 49 -6.32 -4.02 -0.11
C ILE A 49 -5.17 -4.46 0.78
N SER A 50 -5.51 -5.16 1.87
CA SER A 50 -4.56 -5.84 2.72
C SER A 50 -4.25 -7.23 2.15
N ASP A 51 -2.98 -7.61 2.09
CA ASP A 51 -2.63 -9.02 1.81
C ASP A 51 -2.87 -9.92 3.05
N ASN A 52 -3.19 -9.32 4.21
CA ASN A 52 -3.73 -10.04 5.36
C ASN A 52 -5.27 -10.11 5.28
N PRO A 53 -5.87 -11.29 5.02
CA PRO A 53 -7.32 -11.44 4.79
C PRO A 53 -8.18 -11.16 6.04
N ALA A 54 -7.58 -11.07 7.23
CA ALA A 54 -8.29 -10.67 8.44
C ALA A 54 -8.74 -9.20 8.41
N TYR A 55 -8.19 -8.39 7.49
CA TYR A 55 -8.52 -6.98 7.35
C TYR A 55 -9.39 -6.75 6.11
N PRO A 56 -10.52 -6.03 6.24
CA PRO A 56 -11.39 -5.73 5.12
C PRO A 56 -10.71 -4.80 4.11
N VAL A 57 -11.27 -4.76 2.90
CA VAL A 57 -10.89 -3.76 1.89
C VAL A 57 -11.43 -2.40 2.29
N GLU A 58 -10.58 -1.38 2.25
CA GLU A 58 -10.97 0.01 2.49
C GLU A 58 -11.10 0.72 1.15
N ARG A 59 -12.23 1.38 0.91
CA ARG A 59 -12.44 2.20 -0.29
C ARG A 59 -12.32 3.67 0.07
N ILE A 60 -11.49 4.39 -0.66
CA ILE A 60 -11.18 5.81 -0.41
C ILE A 60 -11.17 6.58 -1.73
N ASP A 61 -11.53 7.85 -1.70
CA ASP A 61 -11.44 8.72 -2.87
C ASP A 61 -9.99 8.95 -3.27
N ALA A 62 -9.71 9.00 -4.58
CA ALA A 62 -8.35 9.18 -5.07
C ALA A 62 -7.70 10.51 -4.65
N GLY A 63 -8.52 11.51 -4.30
CA GLY A 63 -8.04 12.80 -3.77
C GLY A 63 -7.54 12.74 -2.33
N ASP A 64 -7.96 11.74 -1.55
CA ASP A 64 -7.66 11.63 -0.11
C ASP A 64 -6.44 10.75 0.18
N ILE A 65 -5.70 10.38 -0.87
CA ILE A 65 -4.57 9.48 -0.81
C ILE A 65 -3.35 10.08 -1.52
N ARG A 66 -2.22 9.98 -0.84
CA ARG A 66 -0.91 10.33 -1.42
C ARG A 66 -0.04 9.09 -1.50
N ILE A 67 0.31 8.65 -2.71
CA ILE A 67 1.32 7.61 -2.90
C ILE A 67 2.70 8.19 -2.61
N LEU A 68 3.43 7.56 -1.69
CA LEU A 68 4.82 7.93 -1.40
C LEU A 68 5.82 7.16 -2.27
N GLY A 69 5.50 5.91 -2.60
CA GLY A 69 6.30 5.06 -3.48
C GLY A 69 5.84 3.62 -3.49
N LYS A 70 6.37 2.83 -4.42
CA LYS A 70 6.10 1.39 -4.54
C LYS A 70 7.05 0.59 -3.64
N VAL A 71 6.52 -0.40 -2.93
CA VAL A 71 7.35 -1.36 -2.20
C VAL A 71 8.02 -2.30 -3.21
N VAL A 72 9.35 -2.38 -3.14
CA VAL A 72 10.17 -3.21 -4.05
C VAL A 72 10.93 -4.32 -3.32
N GLY A 73 10.89 -4.33 -1.98
CA GLY A 73 11.47 -5.39 -1.17
C GLY A 73 11.12 -5.24 0.31
N ALA A 74 11.25 -6.33 1.06
CA ALA A 74 11.08 -6.38 2.50
C ALA A 74 12.14 -7.30 3.11
N PHE A 75 12.63 -6.94 4.29
CA PHE A 75 13.67 -7.66 5.01
C PHE A 75 13.24 -7.87 6.46
N THR A 76 13.36 -9.10 6.94
CA THR A 76 13.26 -9.40 8.37
C THR A 76 14.61 -9.13 9.01
N LYS A 77 14.64 -8.33 10.08
CA LYS A 77 15.87 -8.12 10.85
C LYS A 77 16.24 -9.45 11.52
N LEU A 78 17.48 -9.88 11.31
CA LEU A 78 18.07 -10.92 12.14
C LEU A 78 18.52 -10.26 13.44
N ASN A 79 18.14 -10.87 14.57
CA ASN A 79 18.58 -10.45 15.89
C ASN A 79 20.06 -10.82 16.11
#